data_AF-A0AAV9NLL7-F1
#
_entry.id   AF-A0AAV9NLL7-F1
#
_cell.length_a   1.000
_cell.length_b   1.000
_cell.length_c   1.000
_cell.angle_alpha   90.00
_cell.angle_beta   90.00
_cell.angle_gamma   90.00
#
_symmetry.space_group_name_H-M   'P 1'
#
loop_
_entity.id
_entity.type
_entity.pdbx_description
1 polymer ?
#
loop_
_entity_poly.entity_id
_entity_poly.type
_entity_poly.pdbx_seq_one_letter_code
_entity_poly.pdbx_strand_id
1 'polypeptide(L)'
;MPNRDGVYFLDCRRGEQVKTALAYYKNFQNGANDNQFPDDITNVTEAGFGVWETGQTQTVTFGNGTKFNFNIAPDAVSKPDGAVVGTADNGFETFTVFKDRQRVLIITNDGFQCTTIYFAH
;
A
#
# COMPACT_ATOMS: atom_id res chain seq x y z
N MET A 1 3.68 23.29 2.36
CA MET A 1 2.95 22.48 3.36
C MET A 1 3.92 21.41 3.85
N PRO A 2 3.93 21.01 5.13
CA PRO A 2 4.78 19.90 5.55
C PRO A 2 4.41 18.68 4.68
N ASN A 3 5.40 17.97 4.16
CA ASN A 3 5.15 16.74 3.42
C ASN A 3 4.43 15.77 4.36
N ARG A 4 3.32 15.21 3.91
CA ARG A 4 2.61 14.17 4.66
C ARG A 4 3.29 12.84 4.43
N ASP A 5 3.25 12.00 5.44
CA ASP A 5 3.60 10.60 5.32
C ASP A 5 2.50 9.86 4.55
N GLY A 6 2.83 8.72 3.96
CA GLY A 6 1.82 7.91 3.30
C GLY A 6 2.32 6.53 2.93
N VAL A 7 1.36 5.65 2.65
CA VAL A 7 1.61 4.24 2.41
C VAL A 7 0.93 3.81 1.12
N TYR A 8 1.68 3.11 0.26
CA TYR A 8 1.14 2.43 -0.91
C TYR A 8 0.90 0.95 -0.62
N PHE A 9 -0.22 0.45 -1.11
CA PHE A 9 -0.60 -0.97 -1.08
C PHE A 9 -0.24 -1.57 -2.42
N LEU A 10 0.63 -2.57 -2.41
CA LEU A 10 1.32 -3.06 -3.60
C LEU A 10 1.02 -4.52 -3.88
N ASP A 11 0.71 -4.81 -5.13
CA ASP A 11 0.74 -6.16 -5.69
C ASP A 11 2.02 -6.29 -6.51
N CYS A 12 2.91 -7.19 -6.08
CA CYS A 12 4.22 -7.38 -6.66
C CYS A 12 4.33 -8.72 -7.37
N ARG A 13 4.90 -8.74 -8.58
CA ARG A 13 5.08 -9.95 -9.39
C ARG A 13 6.50 -10.09 -9.94
N ARG A 14 7.02 -11.32 -9.94
CA ARG A 14 8.26 -11.74 -10.60
C ARG A 14 8.07 -13.12 -11.23
N GLY A 15 7.82 -13.17 -12.55
CA GLY A 15 7.44 -14.41 -13.23
C GLY A 15 6.13 -14.97 -12.68
N GLU A 16 6.17 -16.18 -12.10
CA GLU A 16 5.03 -16.82 -11.43
C GLU A 16 4.92 -16.45 -9.94
N GLN A 17 5.95 -15.83 -9.36
CA GLN A 17 5.94 -15.44 -7.96
C GLN A 17 5.14 -14.15 -7.76
N VAL A 18 4.28 -14.16 -6.74
CA VAL A 18 3.41 -13.05 -6.38
C VAL A 18 3.52 -12.79 -4.88
N LYS A 19 3.52 -11.51 -4.50
CA LYS A 19 3.47 -11.08 -3.10
C LYS A 19 2.69 -9.78 -3.01
N THR A 20 2.14 -9.49 -1.84
CA THR A 20 1.60 -8.17 -1.53
C THR A 20 2.45 -7.47 -0.49
N ALA A 21 2.58 -6.15 -0.59
CA ALA A 21 3.44 -5.37 0.28
C ALA A 21 2.83 -4.00 0.61
N LEU A 22 3.28 -3.42 1.73
CA LEU A 22 3.05 -2.02 2.06
C LEU A 22 4.38 -1.27 1.92
N ALA A 23 4.35 -0.14 1.22
CA ALA A 23 5.50 0.73 1.02
C ALA A 23 5.24 2.11 1.63
N TYR A 24 6.02 2.45 2.66
CA TYR A 24 5.92 3.71 3.39
C TYR A 24 6.85 4.78 2.82
N TYR A 25 6.36 6.02 2.77
CA TYR A 25 7.10 7.20 2.36
C TYR A 25 6.87 8.33 3.36
N LYS A 26 7.96 8.89 3.90
CA LYS A 26 7.94 10.08 4.76
C LYS A 26 7.66 11.37 3.99
N ASN A 27 7.90 11.35 2.68
CA ASN A 27 7.59 12.46 1.79
C ASN A 27 6.61 11.99 0.72
N PHE A 28 5.43 11.56 1.16
CA PHE A 28 4.42 11.03 0.26
C PHE A 28 3.95 12.09 -0.72
N GLN A 29 3.97 11.73 -2.00
CA GLN A 29 3.42 12.52 -3.09
C GLN A 29 2.30 11.70 -3.71
N ASN A 30 1.06 12.16 -3.53
CA ASN A 30 -0.12 11.48 -4.05
C ASN A 30 0.03 11.24 -5.56
N GLY A 31 0.09 9.96 -5.95
CA GLY A 31 0.20 9.57 -7.34
C GLY A 31 1.57 9.76 -7.99
N ALA A 32 2.64 10.09 -7.24
CA ALA A 32 3.88 10.60 -7.82
C ALA A 32 5.21 10.05 -7.25
N ASN A 33 5.21 9.12 -6.28
CA ASN A 33 6.45 8.43 -5.86
C ASN A 33 6.92 7.34 -6.85
N ASP A 34 6.58 7.44 -8.13
CA ASP A 34 6.99 6.47 -9.16
C ASP A 34 8.52 6.39 -9.27
N ASN A 35 9.04 5.16 -9.29
CA ASN A 35 10.45 4.80 -9.32
C ASN A 35 11.30 5.32 -8.15
N GLN A 36 10.67 5.77 -7.07
CA GLN A 36 11.36 6.11 -5.83
C GLN A 36 11.35 4.90 -4.90
N PHE A 37 12.48 4.61 -4.26
CA PHE A 37 12.50 3.58 -3.22
C PHE A 37 11.76 4.09 -1.98
N PRO A 38 10.91 3.26 -1.35
CA PRO A 38 10.25 3.61 -0.10
C PRO A 38 11.23 3.72 1.05
N ASP A 39 10.87 4.51 2.06
CA ASP A 39 11.63 4.62 3.30
C ASP A 39 11.56 3.32 4.13
N ASP A 40 10.45 2.57 4.02
CA ASP A 40 10.31 1.20 4.53
C ASP A 40 9.34 0.39 3.67
N ILE A 41 9.56 -0.91 3.54
CA ILE A 41 8.69 -1.83 2.81
C ILE A 41 8.57 -3.15 3.57
N THR A 42 7.34 -3.64 3.70
CA THR A 42 7.07 -4.89 4.41
C THR A 42 6.05 -5.73 3.63
N ASN A 43 6.23 -7.05 3.66
CA ASN A 43 5.31 -7.97 3.01
C ASN A 43 4.04 -8.11 3.87
N VAL A 44 2.88 -8.10 3.23
CA VAL A 44 1.59 -8.43 3.87
C VAL A 44 1.32 -9.92 3.75
N THR A 45 1.48 -10.46 2.54
CA THR A 45 1.52 -11.91 2.31
C THR A 45 2.54 -12.26 1.22
N GLU A 46 3.12 -13.44 1.34
CA GLU A 46 4.05 -14.00 0.35
C GLU A 46 3.37 -15.00 -0.61
N ALA A 47 2.04 -15.16 -0.54
CA ALA A 47 1.33 -16.25 -1.23
C ALA A 47 -0.03 -15.87 -1.85
N GLY A 48 -0.12 -14.75 -2.57
CA GLY A 48 -1.29 -14.43 -3.39
C GLY A 48 -1.55 -12.94 -3.59
N PHE A 49 -2.56 -12.62 -4.41
CA PHE A 49 -3.18 -11.29 -4.53
C PHE A 49 -4.55 -11.27 -3.85
N GLY A 50 -5.11 -10.08 -3.60
CA GLY A 50 -6.51 -9.94 -3.14
C GLY A 50 -6.72 -10.13 -1.64
N VAL A 51 -5.73 -9.79 -0.82
CA VAL A 51 -5.89 -9.75 0.65
C VAL A 51 -6.45 -8.41 1.14
N TRP A 52 -6.70 -7.44 0.25
CA TRP A 52 -6.97 -6.07 0.67
C TRP A 52 -8.43 -5.90 1.11
N GLU A 53 -9.37 -6.33 0.28
CA GLU A 53 -10.81 -6.03 0.36
C GLU A 53 -11.57 -7.01 1.28
N THR A 54 -11.08 -7.22 2.50
CA THR A 54 -11.71 -8.14 3.45
C THR A 54 -12.87 -7.51 4.23
N GLY A 55 -12.95 -6.17 4.26
CA GLY A 55 -13.84 -5.43 5.16
C GLY A 55 -13.49 -5.57 6.64
N GLN A 56 -12.40 -6.27 6.97
CA GLN A 56 -11.90 -6.46 8.32
C GLN A 56 -10.58 -5.71 8.51
N THR A 57 -10.29 -5.32 9.76
CA THR A 57 -9.02 -4.68 10.08
C THR A 57 -7.89 -5.70 10.02
N GLN A 58 -6.86 -5.38 9.26
CA GLN A 58 -5.62 -6.13 9.15
C GLN A 58 -4.47 -5.33 9.76
N THR A 59 -3.50 -6.03 10.34
CA THR A 59 -2.33 -5.42 10.96
C THR A 59 -1.06 -5.97 10.33
N VAL A 60 -0.18 -5.06 9.91
CA VAL A 60 1.14 -5.38 9.37
C VAL A 60 2.18 -4.64 10.19
N THR A 61 3.34 -5.24 10.40
CA THR A 61 4.44 -4.63 11.14
C THR A 61 5.57 -4.29 10.19
N PHE A 62 5.99 -3.03 10.21
CA PHE A 62 7.16 -2.53 9.47
C PHE A 62 8.47 -2.96 10.13
N GLY A 63 9.59 -2.84 9.41
CA GLY A 63 10.90 -3.29 9.90
C GLY A 63 11.34 -2.57 11.18
N ASN A 64 10.87 -1.34 11.38
CA ASN A 64 11.10 -0.54 12.58
C ASN A 64 10.20 -0.90 13.79
N GLY A 65 9.29 -1.88 13.64
CA GLY A 65 8.35 -2.29 14.69
C GLY A 65 7.04 -1.50 14.73
N THR A 66 6.87 -0.47 13.90
CA THR A 66 5.59 0.25 13.77
C THR A 66 4.53 -0.68 13.21
N LYS A 67 3.40 -0.74 13.90
CA LYS A 67 2.20 -1.46 13.44
C LYS A 67 1.37 -0.52 12.58
N PHE A 68 0.97 -1.01 11.42
CA PHE A 68 0.04 -0.32 10.54
C PHE A 68 -1.23 -1.15 10.43
N ASN A 69 -2.33 -0.58 10.89
CA ASN A 69 -3.65 -1.18 10.83
C ASN A 69 -4.42 -0.60 9.65
N PHE A 70 -5.06 -1.42 8.85
CA PHE A 70 -5.89 -0.94 7.74
C PHE A 70 -7.16 -1.76 7.58
N ASN A 71 -8.22 -1.12 7.11
CA ASN A 71 -9.48 -1.75 6.73
C ASN A 71 -9.90 -1.18 5.36
N ILE A 72 -10.16 -2.06 4.40
CA ILE A 72 -10.59 -1.70 3.05
C ILE A 72 -11.92 -2.38 2.77
N ALA A 73 -12.87 -1.61 2.24
CA ALA A 73 -14.20 -2.07 1.94
C ALA A 73 -14.19 -3.27 0.97
N PRO A 74 -15.07 -4.28 1.13
CA PRO A 74 -15.10 -5.45 0.26
C PRO A 74 -15.36 -5.15 -1.23
N ASP A 75 -15.97 -4.01 -1.54
CA ASP A 75 -16.27 -3.57 -2.89
C ASP A 75 -15.28 -2.51 -3.42
N ALA A 76 -14.18 -2.26 -2.72
CA ALA A 76 -13.19 -1.22 -3.05
C ALA A 76 -12.63 -1.33 -4.46
N VAL A 77 -12.41 -2.55 -4.95
CA VAL A 77 -11.89 -2.80 -6.31
C VAL A 77 -12.80 -2.25 -7.41
N SER A 78 -14.11 -2.19 -7.15
CA SER A 78 -15.12 -1.71 -8.11
C SER A 78 -15.30 -0.18 -8.09
N LYS A 79 -14.64 0.52 -7.16
CA LYS A 79 -14.75 1.97 -7.02
C LYS A 79 -13.89 2.68 -8.08
N PRO A 80 -14.27 3.91 -8.48
CA PRO A 80 -13.44 4.71 -9.37
C PRO A 80 -12.11 5.07 -8.68
N ASP A 81 -11.08 5.31 -9.49
CA ASP A 81 -9.78 5.76 -8.99
C ASP A 81 -9.92 7.08 -8.22
N GLY A 82 -9.20 7.20 -7.10
CA GLY A 82 -9.28 8.32 -6.17
C GLY A 82 -10.48 8.27 -5.21
N ALA A 83 -11.36 7.27 -5.30
CA ALA A 83 -12.42 7.08 -4.31
C ALA A 83 -11.84 6.71 -2.94
N VAL A 84 -12.46 7.21 -1.88
CA VAL A 84 -12.23 6.74 -0.51
C VAL A 84 -12.79 5.33 -0.38
N VAL A 85 -11.97 4.39 0.05
CA VAL A 85 -12.31 2.96 0.13
C VAL A 85 -12.02 2.33 1.48
N GLY A 86 -11.43 3.08 2.41
CA GLY A 86 -11.05 2.54 3.70
C GLY A 86 -10.37 3.54 4.61
N THR A 87 -9.87 3.03 5.72
CA THR A 87 -9.15 3.78 6.76
C THR A 87 -7.94 2.99 7.22
N ALA A 88 -6.89 3.70 7.64
CA ALA A 88 -5.73 3.09 8.28
C ALA A 88 -5.22 3.94 9.45
N ASP A 89 -4.39 3.35 10.30
CA ASP A 89 -3.71 4.04 11.40
C ASP A 89 -2.39 3.35 11.75
N ASN A 90 -1.47 4.11 12.37
CA ASN A 90 -0.22 3.58 12.92
C ASN A 90 -0.12 3.71 14.44
N GLY A 91 -1.25 3.97 15.12
CA GLY A 91 -1.32 4.32 16.54
C GLY A 91 -0.95 5.77 16.90
N PHE A 92 -0.43 6.56 15.95
CA PHE A 92 -0.11 7.99 16.14
C PHE A 92 -0.99 8.90 15.29
N GLU A 93 -1.25 8.51 14.05
CA GLU A 93 -2.12 9.22 13.12
C GLU A 93 -3.07 8.27 12.40
N THR A 94 -4.15 8.85 11.88
CA THR A 94 -5.11 8.16 11.03
C THR A 94 -4.93 8.61 9.58
N PHE A 95 -5.10 7.66 8.66
CA PHE A 95 -4.96 7.85 7.23
C PHE A 95 -6.28 7.50 6.55
N THR A 96 -6.58 8.21 5.47
CA THR A 96 -7.68 7.84 4.57
C THR A 96 -7.13 6.97 3.45
N VAL A 97 -7.77 5.83 3.17
CA VAL A 97 -7.34 4.92 2.10
C VAL A 97 -8.14 5.20 0.83
N PHE A 98 -7.42 5.31 -0.29
CA PHE A 98 -7.95 5.63 -1.60
C PHE A 98 -7.61 4.56 -2.63
N LYS A 99 -8.51 4.35 -3.60
CA LYS A 99 -8.26 3.51 -4.79
C LYS A 99 -7.21 4.17 -5.69
N ASP A 100 -6.15 3.43 -6.04
CA ASP A 100 -5.16 3.87 -7.04
C ASP A 100 -5.42 3.22 -8.41
N ARG A 101 -4.79 3.76 -9.45
CA ARG A 101 -4.99 3.44 -10.87
C ARG A 101 -4.17 2.26 -11.41
N GLN A 102 -3.67 1.37 -10.55
CA GLN A 102 -2.90 0.18 -10.96
C GLN A 102 -1.66 0.49 -11.80
N ARG A 103 -0.87 1.47 -11.35
CA ARG A 103 0.40 1.86 -11.98
C ARG A 103 1.57 1.13 -11.34
N VAL A 104 2.62 0.89 -12.11
CA VAL A 104 3.89 0.40 -11.57
C VAL A 104 4.50 1.49 -10.69
N LEU A 105 4.65 1.21 -9.39
CA LEU A 105 5.33 2.11 -8.46
C LEU A 105 6.84 1.93 -8.56
N ILE A 106 7.31 0.68 -8.47
CA ILE A 106 8.73 0.37 -8.38
C ILE A 106 9.03 -1.03 -8.91
N ILE A 107 10.23 -1.22 -9.45
CA ILE A 107 10.86 -2.53 -9.62
C ILE A 107 11.89 -2.68 -8.50
N THR A 108 11.69 -3.64 -7.61
CA THR A 108 12.58 -3.88 -6.47
C THR A 108 13.91 -4.47 -6.93
N ASN A 109 14.97 -4.39 -6.10
CA ASN A 109 16.30 -4.91 -6.44
C ASN A 109 16.32 -6.43 -6.69
N ASP A 110 15.39 -7.18 -6.09
CA ASP A 110 15.16 -8.61 -6.34
C ASP A 110 14.29 -8.86 -7.60
N GLY A 111 13.91 -7.82 -8.35
CA GLY A 111 13.26 -7.94 -9.65
C GLY A 111 11.74 -8.14 -9.60
N PHE A 112 11.08 -7.83 -8.48
CA PHE A 112 9.61 -7.76 -8.47
C PHE A 112 9.15 -6.43 -9.05
N GLN A 113 8.23 -6.49 -10.00
CA GLN A 113 7.47 -5.32 -10.44
C GLN A 113 6.28 -5.15 -9.51
N CYS A 114 6.23 -4.03 -8.78
CA CYS A 114 5.19 -3.72 -7.81
C CYS A 114 4.25 -2.65 -8.33
N THR A 115 2.96 -2.98 -8.37
CA THR A 115 1.88 -2.15 -8.88
C THR A 115 1.02 -1.65 -7.72
N THR A 116 0.63 -0.37 -7.73
CA THR A 116 -0.22 0.20 -6.70
C THR A 116 -1.66 -0.23 -6.84
N ILE A 117 -2.29 -0.68 -5.76
CA ILE A 117 -3.73 -0.97 -5.72
C ILE A 117 -4.47 0.15 -4.97
N TYR A 118 -3.90 0.56 -3.83
CA TYR A 118 -4.42 1.60 -2.95
C TYR A 118 -3.30 2.49 -2.43
N PHE A 119 -3.65 3.64 -1.88
CA PHE A 119 -2.73 4.48 -1.10
C PHE A 119 -3.43 5.12 0.10
N ALA A 120 -2.66 5.50 1.13
CA ALA A 120 -3.16 6.13 2.33
C ALA A 120 -2.31 7.34 2.74
N HIS A 121 -2.96 8.45 3.12
CA HIS A 121 -2.34 9.71 3.59
C HIS A 121 -3.35 10.59 4.38
#